data_AF-A0A9P8WAI6-F1
#
_entry.id   AF-A0A9P8WAI6-F1
#
_cell.length_a   1.000
_cell.length_b   1.000
_cell.length_c   1.000
_cell.angle_alpha   90.00
_cell.angle_beta   90.00
_cell.angle_gamma   90.00
#
_symmetry.space_group_name_H-M   'P 1'
#
loop_
_entity.id
_entity.type
_entity.pdbx_description
1 polymer ?
#
loop_
_entity_poly.entity_id
_entity_poly.type
_entity_poly.pdbx_seq_one_letter_code
_entity_poly.pdbx_strand_id
1 'polypeptide(L)'
;MAQRRIHGIRMKGDGSSSVYHNNTSCDSSNQFNGPVENVHLFCRRRTSKDDRCLQDLRTTDLEDDKVSIEEAQDRLLPDVSCWVLDNIDFKQWRDENNSRLLLIEGGRGKGKTMLLCGIIDELRPGTKLANNEFSTLLSFAFCQGQKATNVLRGLIYLLASQQLSLVSCIQKKYNRAGKQLFEDRNAWVALSKILLKMLEDTRNQQVFLIVDGVDRLGADAAGFIKLAQNSCQRFSHVK
;
A
#
# COMPACT_ATOMS: atom_id res chain seq x y z
N MET A 1 -18.17 0.46 -24.33
CA MET A 1 -17.28 0.91 -23.24
C MET A 1 -16.22 -0.17 -23.05
N ALA A 2 -14.96 0.11 -23.34
CA ALA A 2 -13.89 -0.88 -23.25
C ALA A 2 -13.56 -1.17 -21.79
N GLN A 3 -13.77 -2.41 -21.37
CA GLN A 3 -13.42 -2.91 -20.05
C GLN A 3 -11.89 -2.94 -19.96
N ARG A 4 -11.28 -1.94 -19.32
CA ARG A 4 -9.83 -1.89 -19.09
C ARG A 4 -9.44 -3.15 -18.29
N ARG A 5 -8.81 -4.13 -18.94
CA ARG A 5 -8.22 -5.30 -18.28
C ARG A 5 -7.21 -4.79 -17.26
N ILE A 6 -7.35 -5.19 -15.99
CA ILE A 6 -6.26 -5.03 -15.03
C ILE A 6 -5.22 -6.06 -15.43
N HIS A 7 -4.03 -5.62 -15.83
CA HIS A 7 -2.88 -6.53 -15.93
C HIS A 7 -2.40 -6.77 -14.50
N GLY A 8 -2.62 -7.99 -14.02
CA GLY A 8 -2.17 -8.46 -12.73
C GLY A 8 -1.19 -9.60 -12.93
N ILE A 9 -0.15 -9.62 -12.11
CA ILE A 9 0.84 -10.69 -12.09
C ILE A 9 0.45 -11.65 -10.96
N ARG A 10 0.46 -12.95 -11.27
CA ARG A 10 0.17 -14.01 -10.30
C ARG A 10 1.43 -14.83 -10.07
N MET A 11 1.97 -14.76 -8.86
CA MET A 11 3.12 -15.57 -8.45
C MET A 11 2.65 -16.79 -7.68
N LYS A 12 3.10 -17.97 -8.09
CA LYS A 12 2.98 -19.19 -7.29
C LYS A 12 4.21 -19.33 -6.42
N GLY A 13 4.03 -19.50 -5.12
CA GLY A 13 5.12 -19.71 -4.15
C GLY A 13 5.79 -21.09 -4.24
N ASP A 14 5.88 -21.70 -5.43
CA ASP A 14 6.46 -23.03 -5.68
C ASP A 14 7.68 -23.00 -6.64
N GLY A 15 8.19 -21.81 -7.00
CA GLY A 15 9.54 -21.65 -7.57
C GLY A 15 9.75 -22.15 -9.01
N SER A 16 8.71 -22.29 -9.83
CA SER A 16 8.85 -22.72 -11.23
C SER A 16 8.30 -21.68 -12.22
N SER A 17 9.19 -21.09 -13.04
CA SER A 17 8.85 -20.20 -14.16
C SER A 17 9.46 -20.73 -15.47
N SER A 18 8.71 -20.64 -16.57
CA SER A 18 9.19 -20.95 -17.93
C SER A 18 9.60 -19.69 -18.69
N VAL A 19 10.74 -19.77 -19.37
CA VAL A 19 11.57 -18.72 -19.96
C VAL A 19 11.09 -18.25 -21.35
N TYR A 20 11.17 -16.95 -21.61
CA TYR A 20 11.48 -16.40 -22.95
C TYR A 20 12.46 -15.21 -22.80
N HIS A 21 13.55 -15.25 -23.59
CA HIS A 21 14.61 -14.23 -23.64
C HIS A 21 14.24 -13.10 -24.62
N ASN A 22 14.74 -11.88 -24.37
CA ASN A 22 15.55 -11.12 -25.32
C ASN A 22 16.14 -9.83 -24.72
N ASN A 23 17.22 -9.38 -25.35
CA ASN A 23 18.35 -8.62 -24.80
C ASN A 23 18.19 -7.09 -24.73
N THR A 24 19.10 -6.54 -23.91
CA THR A 24 19.44 -5.16 -23.55
C THR A 24 19.83 -4.21 -24.69
N SER A 25 19.59 -2.91 -24.48
CA SER A 25 20.57 -1.83 -24.73
C SER A 25 20.12 -0.52 -24.07
N CYS A 26 21.05 0.09 -23.35
CA CYS A 26 21.02 1.40 -22.70
C CYS A 26 21.42 2.51 -23.68
N ASP A 27 20.90 3.74 -23.51
CA ASP A 27 21.77 4.93 -23.52
C ASP A 27 21.12 6.19 -22.90
N SER A 28 22.00 7.08 -22.46
CA SER A 28 21.75 8.10 -21.42
C SER A 28 21.49 9.52 -21.93
N SER A 29 21.01 10.35 -20.99
CA SER A 29 21.18 11.81 -20.84
C SER A 29 20.18 12.76 -21.51
N ASN A 30 19.55 13.60 -20.67
CA ASN A 30 19.39 15.02 -20.98
C ASN A 30 19.21 15.86 -19.70
N GLN A 31 20.04 16.89 -19.60
CA GLN A 31 19.96 17.98 -18.63
C GLN A 31 18.78 18.90 -18.97
N PHE A 32 18.02 19.34 -17.96
CA PHE A 32 17.08 20.44 -18.10
C PHE A 32 17.36 21.50 -17.03
N ASN A 33 17.96 22.62 -17.48
CA ASN A 33 18.01 23.88 -16.75
C ASN A 33 16.73 24.67 -17.07
N GLY A 34 15.89 24.92 -16.07
CA GLY A 34 14.72 25.78 -16.16
C GLY A 34 14.58 26.61 -14.87
N PRO A 35 14.00 27.82 -14.94
CA PRO A 35 14.04 28.79 -13.85
C PRO A 35 13.17 28.34 -12.68
N VAL A 36 13.69 28.52 -11.47
CA VAL A 36 13.05 28.15 -10.20
C VAL A 36 11.96 29.17 -9.89
N GLU A 37 10.72 28.89 -10.29
CA GLU A 37 9.56 29.65 -9.78
C GLU A 37 9.31 29.28 -8.31
N ASN A 38 9.14 30.30 -7.48
CA ASN A 38 8.88 30.19 -6.05
C ASN A 38 7.56 29.46 -5.80
N VAL A 39 7.62 28.13 -5.64
CA VAL A 39 6.51 27.33 -5.13
C VAL A 39 6.38 27.64 -3.64
N HIS A 40 5.41 28.48 -3.28
CA HIS A 40 4.95 28.59 -1.90
C HIS A 40 4.34 27.24 -1.48
N LEU A 41 5.18 26.35 -0.97
CA LEU A 41 4.75 25.10 -0.35
C LEU A 41 3.93 25.45 0.89
N PHE A 42 2.61 25.32 0.79
CA PHE A 42 1.71 25.48 1.92
C PHE A 42 1.91 24.29 2.87
N CYS A 43 2.88 24.39 3.79
CA CYS A 43 3.06 23.41 4.86
C CYS A 43 1.84 23.48 5.80
N ARG A 44 0.86 22.60 5.59
CA ARG A 44 -0.29 22.43 6.49
C ARG A 44 0.23 22.00 7.86
N ARG A 45 0.13 22.88 8.85
CA ARG A 45 0.44 22.54 10.25
C ARG A 45 -0.58 21.54 10.79
N ARG A 46 -0.09 20.55 11.53
CA ARG A 46 -0.91 19.59 12.28
C ARG A 46 -1.70 20.33 13.36
N THR A 47 -2.96 19.95 13.55
CA THR A 47 -3.86 20.55 14.55
C THR A 47 -4.28 19.53 15.60
N SER A 48 -4.72 19.98 16.79
CA SER A 48 -5.25 19.09 17.82
C SER A 48 -6.46 18.26 17.36
N LYS A 49 -7.24 18.78 16.41
CA LYS A 49 -8.33 18.03 15.76
C LYS A 49 -7.80 16.90 14.88
N ASP A 50 -6.68 17.11 14.19
CA ASP A 50 -6.02 16.08 13.38
C ASP A 50 -5.48 14.97 14.26
N ASP A 51 -4.89 15.33 15.40
CA ASP A 51 -4.37 14.36 16.36
C ASP A 51 -5.48 13.48 16.93
N ARG A 52 -6.59 14.07 17.36
CA ARG A 52 -7.76 13.31 17.83
C ARG A 52 -8.35 12.42 16.74
N CYS A 53 -8.45 12.92 15.51
CA CYS A 53 -8.94 12.14 14.37
C CYS A 53 -8.04 10.92 14.09
N LEU A 54 -6.72 11.11 14.10
CA LEU A 54 -5.75 10.04 13.87
C LEU A 54 -5.69 9.06 15.04
N GLN A 55 -5.86 9.54 16.27
CA GLN A 55 -5.97 8.70 17.47
C GLN A 55 -7.20 7.81 17.42
N ASP A 56 -8.37 8.37 17.08
CA ASP A 56 -9.61 7.61 16.95
C ASP A 56 -9.61 6.71 15.71
N LEU A 57 -8.81 7.01 14.68
CA LEU A 57 -8.63 6.14 13.51
C LEU A 57 -7.75 4.93 13.83
N ARG A 58 -6.63 5.13 14.54
CA ARG A 58 -5.64 4.10 14.86
C ARG A 58 -6.27 2.96 15.66
N THR A 59 -6.04 1.72 15.23
CA THR A 59 -6.43 0.51 15.97
C THR A 59 -5.23 -0.16 16.62
N THR A 60 -4.16 -0.34 15.84
CA THR A 60 -2.84 -0.83 16.22
C THR A 60 -1.79 -0.05 15.43
N ASP A 61 -0.51 -0.19 15.76
CA ASP A 61 0.57 0.26 14.89
C ASP A 61 0.90 -0.84 13.87
N LEU A 62 0.81 -0.52 12.59
CA LEU A 62 1.11 -1.51 11.55
C LEU A 62 2.60 -1.80 11.44
N GLU A 63 3.47 -0.87 11.86
CA GLU A 63 4.91 -1.11 11.90
C GLU A 63 5.25 -2.05 13.07
N ASP A 64 4.64 -1.85 14.25
CA ASP A 64 4.81 -2.77 15.39
C ASP A 64 4.19 -4.14 15.12
N ASP A 65 3.08 -4.21 14.38
CA ASP A 65 2.49 -5.46 13.91
C ASP A 65 3.49 -6.25 13.04
N LYS A 66 4.21 -5.57 12.11
CA LYS A 66 5.26 -6.20 11.30
C LYS A 66 6.37 -6.76 12.19
N VAL A 67 6.90 -5.95 13.11
CA VAL A 67 7.98 -6.36 14.03
C VAL A 67 7.55 -7.57 14.87
N SER A 68 6.35 -7.53 15.45
CA SER A 68 5.82 -8.63 16.25
C SER A 68 5.68 -9.93 15.45
N ILE A 69 5.29 -9.83 14.18
CA ILE A 69 5.21 -10.98 13.27
C ILE A 69 6.60 -11.55 12.98
N GLU A 70 7.59 -10.68 12.76
CA GLU A 70 8.98 -11.08 12.49
C GLU A 70 9.60 -11.79 13.69
N GLU A 71 9.42 -11.23 14.88
CA GLU A 71 9.88 -11.82 16.15
C GLU A 71 9.20 -13.17 16.42
N ALA A 72 7.89 -13.27 16.19
CA ALA A 72 7.15 -14.51 16.41
C ALA A 72 7.53 -15.66 15.47
N GLN A 73 8.20 -15.37 14.34
CA GLN A 73 8.61 -16.40 13.37
C GLN A 73 10.05 -16.89 13.55
N ASP A 74 10.78 -16.46 14.59
CA ASP A 74 12.13 -16.92 15.03
C ASP A 74 13.22 -16.95 13.94
N ARG A 75 12.91 -16.49 12.72
CA ARG A 75 13.77 -16.50 11.54
C ARG A 75 13.11 -15.65 10.46
N LEU A 76 13.56 -14.41 10.30
CA LEU A 76 13.69 -13.87 8.95
C LEU A 76 14.57 -14.88 8.22
N LEU A 77 14.00 -15.68 7.30
CA LEU A 77 14.78 -16.46 6.36
C LEU A 77 15.20 -15.47 5.27
N PRO A 78 16.39 -14.86 5.34
CA PRO A 78 16.78 -13.81 4.40
C PRO A 78 16.73 -14.34 2.97
N ASP A 79 16.97 -15.65 2.80
CA ASP A 79 16.93 -16.37 1.53
C ASP A 79 15.52 -16.45 0.89
N VAL A 80 14.43 -16.37 1.67
CA VAL A 80 13.05 -16.50 1.13
C VAL A 80 12.52 -15.19 0.56
N SER A 81 13.08 -14.03 0.92
CA SER A 81 12.76 -12.78 0.23
C SER A 81 13.61 -12.59 -1.03
N CYS A 82 14.90 -12.99 -1.00
CA CYS A 82 15.82 -12.82 -2.12
C CYS A 82 15.28 -13.35 -3.47
N TRP A 83 14.63 -14.52 -3.49
CA TRP A 83 14.12 -15.08 -4.76
C TRP A 83 13.01 -14.26 -5.41
N VAL A 84 12.16 -13.57 -4.62
CA VAL A 84 11.12 -12.68 -5.19
C VAL A 84 11.72 -11.35 -5.60
N LEU A 85 12.65 -10.81 -4.81
CA LEU A 85 13.32 -9.57 -5.16
C LEU A 85 14.07 -9.70 -6.48
N ASP A 86 14.58 -10.90 -6.80
CA ASP A 86 15.19 -11.20 -8.09
C ASP A 86 14.24 -11.68 -9.19
N ASN A 87 12.98 -11.94 -8.86
CA ASN A 87 11.99 -12.39 -9.82
C ASN A 87 11.65 -11.27 -10.82
N ILE A 88 11.70 -11.61 -12.12
CA ILE A 88 11.43 -10.65 -13.20
C ILE A 88 10.02 -10.07 -13.14
N ASP A 89 9.02 -10.88 -12.75
CA ASP A 89 7.64 -10.43 -12.65
C ASP A 89 7.46 -9.45 -11.47
N PHE A 90 8.24 -9.61 -10.40
CA PHE A 90 8.24 -8.65 -9.28
C PHE A 90 8.88 -7.33 -9.73
N LYS A 91 10.05 -7.39 -10.38
CA LYS A 91 10.73 -6.20 -10.92
C LYS A 91 9.84 -5.47 -11.92
N GLN A 92 9.19 -6.19 -12.84
CA GLN A 92 8.20 -5.60 -13.77
C GLN A 92 7.03 -4.98 -13.02
N TRP A 93 6.44 -5.67 -12.04
CA TRP A 93 5.36 -5.09 -11.23
C TRP A 93 5.82 -3.84 -10.48
N ARG A 94 7.03 -3.82 -9.92
CA ARG A 94 7.56 -2.68 -9.16
C ARG A 94 7.86 -1.49 -10.06
N ASP A 95 8.50 -1.73 -11.20
CA ASP A 95 9.15 -0.69 -12.00
C ASP A 95 8.27 -0.22 -13.19
N GLU A 96 7.34 -1.04 -13.69
CA GLU A 96 6.49 -0.68 -14.84
C GLU A 96 5.10 -0.18 -14.43
N ASN A 97 4.56 0.79 -15.16
CA ASN A 97 3.21 1.34 -14.89
C ASN A 97 2.05 0.46 -15.40
N ASN A 98 2.35 -0.59 -16.18
CA ASN A 98 1.34 -1.41 -16.83
C ASN A 98 0.78 -2.50 -15.90
N SER A 99 1.59 -2.95 -14.93
CA SER A 99 1.20 -3.93 -13.92
C SER A 99 0.86 -3.22 -12.62
N ARG A 100 -0.37 -3.44 -12.13
CA ARG A 100 -0.92 -2.68 -10.99
C ARG A 100 -1.33 -3.55 -9.80
N LEU A 101 -1.36 -4.87 -9.97
CA LEU A 101 -1.75 -5.79 -8.92
C LEU A 101 -0.82 -7.01 -8.95
N LEU A 102 -0.15 -7.26 -7.84
CA LEU A 102 0.63 -8.46 -7.62
C LEU A 102 -0.10 -9.36 -6.62
N LEU A 103 -0.54 -10.52 -7.08
CA LEU A 103 -1.18 -11.53 -6.23
C LEU A 103 -0.18 -12.65 -5.95
N ILE A 104 0.21 -12.78 -4.69
CA ILE A 104 1.09 -13.83 -4.20
C ILE A 104 0.24 -14.89 -3.52
N GLU A 105 0.23 -16.10 -4.09
CA GLU A 105 -0.51 -17.23 -3.54
C GLU A 105 0.43 -18.39 -3.22
N GLY A 106 0.01 -19.21 -2.26
CA GLY A 106 0.76 -20.36 -1.83
C GLY A 106 0.09 -21.06 -0.66
N GLY A 107 0.55 -22.26 -0.33
CA GLY A 107 0.03 -23.03 0.79
C GLY A 107 0.23 -22.34 2.15
N ARG A 108 -0.51 -22.80 3.16
CA ARG A 108 -0.23 -22.43 4.56
C ARG A 108 1.20 -22.88 4.93
N GLY A 109 1.90 -22.07 5.72
CA GLY A 109 3.26 -22.38 6.18
C GLY A 109 4.37 -22.22 5.14
N LYS A 110 4.10 -21.67 3.94
CA LYS A 110 5.10 -21.46 2.88
C LYS A 110 5.88 -20.14 2.97
N GLY A 111 5.84 -19.47 4.12
CA GLY A 111 6.60 -18.22 4.33
C GLY A 111 6.07 -16.98 3.60
N LYS A 112 4.82 -16.97 3.10
CA LYS A 112 4.24 -15.81 2.37
C LYS A 112 4.27 -14.51 3.17
N THR A 113 3.94 -14.57 4.46
CA THR A 113 3.96 -13.41 5.34
C THR A 113 5.39 -12.87 5.47
N MET A 114 6.38 -13.74 5.67
CA MET A 114 7.80 -13.35 5.74
C MET A 114 8.32 -12.80 4.40
N LEU A 115 7.86 -13.37 3.30
CA LEU A 115 8.12 -12.85 1.97
C LEU A 115 7.58 -11.41 1.81
N LEU A 116 6.34 -11.16 2.24
CA LEU A 116 5.78 -9.81 2.22
C LEU A 116 6.56 -8.85 3.13
N CYS A 117 7.06 -9.30 4.30
CA CYS A 117 7.97 -8.50 5.11
C CYS A 117 9.22 -8.08 4.33
N GLY A 118 9.86 -9.02 3.63
CA GLY A 118 11.02 -8.71 2.78
C GLY A 118 10.71 -7.74 1.63
N ILE A 119 9.53 -7.84 1.01
CA ILE A 119 9.09 -6.88 -0.02
C ILE A 119 8.89 -5.48 0.59
N ILE A 120 8.30 -5.40 1.78
CA ILE A 120 8.12 -4.13 2.51
C ILE A 120 9.48 -3.50 2.80
N ASP A 121 10.45 -4.30 3.24
CA ASP A 121 11.81 -3.83 3.56
C ASP A 121 12.58 -3.39 2.31
N GLU A 122 12.40 -4.05 1.17
CA GLU A 122 12.96 -3.61 -0.13
C GLU A 122 12.37 -2.26 -0.59
N LEU A 123 11.05 -2.08 -0.44
CA LEU A 123 10.37 -0.88 -0.93
C LEU A 123 10.58 0.32 -0.01
N ARG A 124 10.65 0.11 1.31
CA ARG A 124 10.69 1.16 2.34
C ARG A 124 11.76 2.25 2.06
N PRO A 125 13.03 1.93 1.74
CA PRO A 125 14.07 2.94 1.51
C PRO A 125 13.75 3.98 0.44
N GLY A 126 12.91 3.65 -0.55
CA GLY A 126 12.49 4.57 -1.62
C GLY A 126 11.19 5.33 -1.34
N THR A 127 10.69 5.32 -0.10
CA THR A 127 9.34 5.82 0.25
C THR A 127 9.37 6.88 1.35
N LYS A 128 8.25 7.59 1.51
CA LYS A 128 8.04 8.59 2.57
C LYS A 128 8.21 8.05 3.99
N LEU A 129 8.11 6.73 4.20
CA LEU A 129 8.43 6.12 5.49
C LEU A 129 9.92 6.24 5.85
N ALA A 130 10.82 6.26 4.86
CA ALA A 130 12.26 6.42 5.09
C ALA A 130 12.70 7.90 4.99
N ASN A 131 12.17 8.65 4.03
CA ASN A 131 12.42 10.08 3.89
C ASN A 131 11.18 10.81 3.35
N ASN A 132 10.69 11.78 4.12
CA ASN A 132 9.52 12.60 3.79
C ASN A 132 9.62 13.38 2.46
N GLU A 133 10.83 13.56 1.91
CA GLU A 133 11.08 14.21 0.62
C GLU A 133 10.72 13.33 -0.58
N PHE A 134 10.68 12.00 -0.41
CA PHE A 134 10.32 11.09 -1.51
C PHE A 134 8.86 11.26 -1.95
N SER A 135 8.59 10.89 -3.20
CA SER A 135 7.27 11.00 -3.82
C SER A 135 6.46 9.70 -3.74
N THR A 136 6.98 8.65 -3.11
CA THR A 136 6.32 7.35 -3.00
C THR A 136 5.73 7.14 -1.61
N LEU A 137 4.47 6.75 -1.52
CA LEU A 137 3.79 6.35 -0.29
C LEU A 137 3.78 4.82 -0.19
N LEU A 138 3.99 4.30 1.02
CA LEU A 138 3.91 2.86 1.30
C LEU A 138 2.98 2.61 2.48
N SER A 139 1.96 1.79 2.29
CA SER A 139 1.06 1.39 3.36
C SER A 139 0.83 -0.12 3.32
N PHE A 140 0.94 -0.78 4.46
CA PHE A 140 0.86 -2.23 4.55
C PHE A 140 0.06 -2.70 5.76
N ALA A 141 -0.59 -3.85 5.67
CA ALA A 141 -1.35 -4.42 6.78
C ALA A 141 -1.40 -5.95 6.75
N PHE A 142 -1.49 -6.55 7.93
CA PHE A 142 -1.61 -8.00 8.11
C PHE A 142 -3.02 -8.33 8.61
N CYS A 143 -3.77 -9.16 7.88
CA CYS A 143 -5.17 -9.46 8.21
C CYS A 143 -5.34 -10.45 9.37
N GLN A 144 -4.26 -11.06 9.88
CA GLN A 144 -4.33 -12.11 10.90
C GLN A 144 -4.96 -11.57 12.20
N GLY A 145 -6.13 -12.12 12.57
CA GLY A 145 -6.85 -11.72 13.78
C GLY A 145 -7.55 -10.36 13.68
N GLN A 146 -7.62 -9.75 12.49
CA GLN A 146 -8.17 -8.41 12.28
C GLN A 146 -9.49 -8.46 11.50
N LYS A 147 -10.40 -7.52 11.81
CA LYS A 147 -11.58 -7.25 10.98
C LYS A 147 -11.18 -6.42 9.76
N ALA A 148 -11.90 -6.56 8.65
CA ALA A 148 -11.60 -5.83 7.41
C ALA A 148 -11.63 -4.29 7.60
N THR A 149 -12.51 -3.79 8.49
CA THR A 149 -12.53 -2.37 8.88
C THR A 149 -11.25 -1.94 9.58
N ASN A 150 -10.67 -2.77 10.44
CA ASN A 150 -9.42 -2.45 11.14
C ASN A 150 -8.24 -2.40 10.16
N VAL A 151 -8.22 -3.34 9.20
CA VAL A 151 -7.22 -3.34 8.12
C VAL A 151 -7.30 -2.03 7.32
N LEU A 152 -8.50 -1.59 6.92
CA LEU A 152 -8.65 -0.29 6.23
C LEU A 152 -8.26 0.90 7.10
N ARG A 153 -8.59 0.88 8.40
CA ARG A 153 -8.22 1.95 9.33
C ARG A 153 -6.70 2.09 9.43
N GLY A 154 -6.00 0.96 9.56
CA GLY A 154 -4.54 0.92 9.54
C GLY A 154 -3.98 1.50 8.24
N LEU A 155 -4.44 1.00 7.09
CA LEU A 155 -3.92 1.46 5.80
C LEU A 155 -4.09 2.98 5.60
N ILE A 156 -5.25 3.52 5.97
CA ILE A 156 -5.56 4.96 5.91
C ILE A 156 -4.68 5.73 6.89
N TYR A 157 -4.48 5.22 8.10
CA TYR A 157 -3.65 5.84 9.12
C TYR A 157 -2.21 5.99 8.64
N LEU A 158 -1.62 4.93 8.09
CA LEU A 158 -0.23 4.91 7.64
C LEU A 158 -0.01 5.83 6.42
N LEU A 159 -0.98 5.96 5.51
CA LEU A 159 -0.93 6.96 4.45
C LEU A 159 -0.99 8.39 5.01
N ALA A 160 -1.88 8.63 5.98
CA ALA A 160 -2.09 9.95 6.57
C ALA A 160 -0.93 10.40 7.46
N SER A 161 -0.19 9.48 8.07
CA SER A 161 1.01 9.78 8.86
C SER A 161 2.19 10.24 7.97
N GLN A 162 2.33 9.65 6.77
CA GLN A 162 3.33 10.06 5.77
C GLN A 162 3.00 11.40 5.10
N GLN A 163 1.73 11.77 5.01
CA GLN A 163 1.30 12.99 4.33
C GLN A 163 0.10 13.65 5.01
N LEU A 164 0.38 14.69 5.80
CA LEU A 164 -0.63 15.43 6.56
C LEU A 164 -1.76 16.04 5.70
N SER A 165 -1.55 16.33 4.42
CA SER A 165 -2.63 16.83 3.55
C SER A 165 -3.75 15.80 3.38
N LEU A 166 -3.45 14.50 3.46
CA LEU A 166 -4.44 13.41 3.36
C LEU A 166 -5.38 13.35 4.56
N VAL A 167 -4.95 13.83 5.74
CA VAL A 167 -5.81 13.91 6.93
C VAL A 167 -7.07 14.74 6.65
N SER A 168 -7.00 15.71 5.74
CA SER A 168 -8.16 16.50 5.32
C SER A 168 -9.28 15.66 4.67
N CYS A 169 -8.95 14.54 4.04
CA CYS A 169 -9.92 13.59 3.47
C CYS A 169 -10.75 12.92 4.57
N ILE A 170 -10.13 12.67 5.73
CA ILE A 170 -10.77 12.07 6.89
C ILE A 170 -11.60 13.13 7.61
N GLN A 171 -10.99 14.29 7.88
CA GLN A 171 -11.58 15.37 8.66
C GLN A 171 -12.94 15.85 8.15
N LYS A 172 -13.12 15.90 6.82
CA LYS A 172 -14.39 16.30 6.19
C LYS A 172 -15.58 15.49 6.71
N LYS A 173 -15.40 14.19 6.96
CA LYS A 173 -16.44 13.33 7.52
C LYS A 173 -16.36 13.25 9.05
N TYR A 174 -15.14 13.20 9.59
CA TYR A 174 -14.88 13.02 11.01
C TYR A 174 -15.45 14.16 11.86
N ASN A 175 -15.41 15.41 11.38
CA ASN A 175 -15.99 16.56 12.08
C ASN A 175 -17.52 16.42 12.33
N ARG A 176 -18.22 15.56 11.59
CA ARG A 176 -19.67 15.35 11.74
C ARG A 176 -20.00 14.11 12.58
N ALA A 177 -19.28 13.02 12.35
CA ALA A 177 -19.58 11.72 12.95
C ALA A 177 -18.69 11.35 14.15
N GLY A 178 -17.55 12.03 14.31
CA GLY A 178 -16.53 11.66 15.29
C GLY A 178 -16.05 10.22 15.11
N LYS A 179 -15.69 9.58 16.23
CA LYS A 179 -15.20 8.19 16.28
C LYS A 179 -16.15 7.17 15.63
N GLN A 180 -17.47 7.42 15.66
CA GLN A 180 -18.47 6.54 15.04
C GLN A 180 -18.27 6.38 13.53
N LEU A 181 -17.60 7.34 12.87
CA LEU A 181 -17.20 7.21 11.46
C LEU A 181 -16.42 5.91 11.17
N PHE A 182 -15.68 5.41 12.15
CA PHE A 182 -14.78 4.28 12.02
C PHE A 182 -15.31 2.99 12.66
N GLU A 183 -16.45 3.04 13.37
CA GLU A 183 -16.93 1.97 14.24
C GLU A 183 -18.38 1.57 14.00
N ASP A 184 -19.16 2.43 13.33
CA ASP A 184 -20.56 2.13 13.05
C ASP A 184 -20.73 1.02 12.00
N ARG A 185 -21.98 0.59 11.80
CA ARG A 185 -22.34 -0.43 10.80
C ARG A 185 -21.94 -0.07 9.36
N ASN A 186 -21.70 1.20 9.08
CA ASN A 186 -21.34 1.73 7.76
C ASN A 186 -19.84 2.03 7.64
N ALA A 187 -19.04 1.73 8.67
CA ALA A 187 -17.62 2.07 8.73
C ALA A 187 -16.85 1.59 7.50
N TRP A 188 -17.10 0.36 7.04
CA TRP A 188 -16.51 -0.19 5.82
C TRP A 188 -16.72 0.73 4.60
N VAL A 189 -17.97 1.17 4.38
CA VAL A 189 -18.33 2.03 3.25
C VAL A 189 -17.70 3.42 3.42
N ALA A 190 -17.70 3.95 4.64
CA ALA A 190 -17.12 5.25 4.94
C ALA A 190 -15.61 5.28 4.71
N LEU A 191 -14.89 4.29 5.24
CA LEU A 191 -13.44 4.08 5.13
C LEU A 191 -13.04 3.81 3.68
N SER A 192 -13.76 2.93 2.96
CA SER A 192 -13.51 2.68 1.54
C SER A 192 -13.57 3.97 0.71
N LYS A 193 -14.57 4.82 0.96
CA LYS A 193 -14.69 6.13 0.30
C LYS A 193 -13.57 7.10 0.69
N ILE A 194 -13.08 7.04 1.94
CA ILE A 194 -11.96 7.86 2.40
C ILE A 194 -10.67 7.42 1.71
N LEU A 195 -10.38 6.11 1.68
CA LEU A 195 -9.21 5.56 1.00
C LEU A 195 -9.21 5.95 -0.49
N LEU A 196 -10.31 5.71 -1.21
CA LEU A 196 -10.41 6.10 -2.62
C LEU A 196 -10.20 7.60 -2.84
N LYS A 197 -10.65 8.45 -1.90
CA LYS A 197 -10.41 9.89 -1.99
C LYS A 197 -8.94 10.26 -1.73
N MET A 198 -8.29 9.60 -0.78
CA MET A 198 -6.85 9.78 -0.57
C MET A 198 -6.05 9.38 -1.80
N LEU A 199 -6.35 8.22 -2.40
CA LEU A 199 -5.68 7.75 -3.61
C LEU A 199 -5.88 8.71 -4.80
N GLU A 200 -7.04 9.37 -4.90
CA GLU A 200 -7.29 10.41 -5.89
C GLU A 200 -6.42 11.66 -5.65
N ASP A 201 -6.24 12.06 -4.40
CA ASP A 201 -5.46 13.23 -4.01
C ASP A 201 -3.93 12.97 -4.07
N THR A 202 -3.49 11.72 -4.23
CA THR A 202 -2.08 11.31 -4.42
C THR A 202 -1.68 11.08 -5.89
N ARG A 203 -2.46 11.56 -6.86
CA ARG A 203 -2.23 11.31 -8.31
C ARG A 203 -0.83 11.64 -8.87
N ASN A 204 -0.05 12.46 -8.17
CA ASN A 204 1.31 12.86 -8.56
C ASN A 204 2.40 12.03 -7.85
N GLN A 205 2.01 10.95 -7.18
CA GLN A 205 2.85 10.15 -6.28
C GLN A 205 2.63 8.68 -6.57
N GLN A 206 3.65 7.84 -6.45
CA GLN A 206 3.46 6.40 -6.47
C GLN A 206 2.90 5.96 -5.10
N VAL A 207 1.94 5.03 -5.07
CA VAL A 207 1.40 4.45 -3.84
C VAL A 207 1.51 2.93 -3.91
N PHE A 208 2.11 2.32 -2.90
CA PHE A 208 2.11 0.88 -2.67
C PHE A 208 1.17 0.53 -1.52
N LEU A 209 0.21 -0.36 -1.76
CA LEU A 209 -0.72 -0.91 -0.79
C LEU A 209 -0.51 -2.43 -0.67
N ILE A 210 0.09 -2.89 0.42
CA ILE A 210 0.44 -4.29 0.62
C ILE A 210 -0.46 -4.89 1.70
N VAL A 211 -1.15 -6.00 1.41
CA VAL A 211 -2.07 -6.62 2.37
C VAL A 211 -1.83 -8.11 2.44
N ASP A 212 -1.35 -8.59 3.59
CA ASP A 212 -1.16 -10.03 3.83
C ASP A 212 -2.45 -10.68 4.35
N GLY A 213 -2.67 -11.92 3.91
CA GLY A 213 -3.70 -12.79 4.49
C GLY A 213 -5.13 -12.36 4.23
N VAL A 214 -5.43 -11.73 3.09
CA VAL A 214 -6.79 -11.28 2.72
C VAL A 214 -7.82 -12.42 2.82
N ASP A 215 -7.41 -13.67 2.55
CA ASP A 215 -8.23 -14.87 2.70
C ASP A 215 -8.73 -15.10 4.14
N ARG A 216 -8.02 -14.57 5.15
CA ARG A 216 -8.36 -14.68 6.56
C ARG A 216 -9.46 -13.70 7.00
N LEU A 217 -9.87 -12.76 6.15
CA LEU A 217 -10.98 -11.84 6.41
C LEU A 217 -12.36 -12.50 6.30
N GLY A 218 -12.44 -13.78 5.89
CA GLY A 218 -13.69 -14.52 5.78
C GLY A 218 -14.65 -13.87 4.79
N ALA A 219 -15.88 -13.57 5.24
CA ALA A 219 -16.92 -12.99 4.39
C ALA A 219 -16.55 -11.62 3.78
N ASP A 220 -15.65 -10.87 4.43
CA ASP A 220 -15.25 -9.54 3.98
C ASP A 220 -14.16 -9.56 2.90
N ALA A 221 -13.49 -10.70 2.68
CA ALA A 221 -12.38 -10.83 1.74
C ALA A 221 -12.77 -10.39 0.31
N ALA A 222 -13.96 -10.78 -0.14
CA ALA A 222 -14.47 -10.42 -1.47
C ALA A 222 -14.66 -8.90 -1.63
N GLY A 223 -15.15 -8.23 -0.58
CA GLY A 223 -15.28 -6.78 -0.55
C GLY A 223 -13.93 -6.09 -0.63
N PHE A 224 -12.94 -6.61 0.09
CA PHE A 224 -11.56 -6.09 0.08
C PHE A 224 -10.90 -6.24 -1.29
N ILE A 225 -11.00 -7.41 -1.91
CA ILE A 225 -10.45 -7.66 -3.25
C ILE A 225 -11.11 -6.73 -4.27
N LYS A 226 -12.43 -6.56 -4.21
CA LYS A 226 -13.15 -5.64 -5.11
C LYS A 226 -12.69 -4.19 -4.93
N LEU A 227 -12.44 -3.76 -3.69
CA LEU A 227 -11.89 -2.43 -3.41
C LEU A 227 -10.49 -2.27 -4.02
N ALA A 228 -9.59 -3.25 -3.82
CA ALA A 228 -8.24 -3.23 -4.37
C ALA A 228 -8.25 -3.17 -5.91
N GLN A 229 -9.05 -4.01 -6.56
CA GLN A 229 -9.23 -4.01 -8.01
C GLN A 229 -9.76 -2.67 -8.53
N ASN A 230 -10.75 -2.08 -7.86
CA ASN A 230 -11.30 -0.78 -8.22
C ASN A 230 -10.25 0.33 -8.09
N SER A 231 -9.49 0.36 -6.99
CA SER A 231 -8.39 1.30 -6.79
C SER A 231 -7.37 1.19 -7.92
N CYS A 232 -6.90 -0.02 -8.22
CA CYS A 232 -5.93 -0.27 -9.30
C CYS A 232 -6.49 0.16 -10.65
N GLN A 233 -7.76 -0.13 -10.97
CA GLN A 233 -8.37 0.27 -12.25
C GLN A 233 -8.43 1.78 -12.43
N ARG A 234 -8.84 2.49 -11.37
CA ARG A 234 -9.10 3.93 -11.38
C ARG A 234 -7.83 4.76 -11.32
N PHE A 235 -6.81 4.28 -10.62
CA PHE A 235 -5.60 5.04 -10.31
C PHE A 235 -4.36 4.31 -10.85
N SER A 236 -3.72 4.88 -11.88
CA SER A 236 -2.55 4.27 -12.52
C SER A 236 -1.29 4.30 -11.66
N HIS A 237 -1.26 5.17 -10.64
CA HIS A 237 -0.15 5.36 -9.72
C HIS A 237 -0.25 4.49 -8.45
N VAL A 238 -1.26 3.62 -8.37
CA VAL A 238 -1.50 2.73 -7.22
C VAL A 238 -1.13 1.31 -7.58
N LYS A 239 -0.33 0.67 -6.73
CA LYS A 239 0.14 -0.71 -6.81
C LYS A 239 -0.13 -1.46 -5.53
#